data_AF-A0A924F2K7-F1
#
_entry.id   AF-A0A924F2K7-F1
#
_cell.length_a   1.000
_cell.length_b   1.000
_cell.length_c   1.000
_cell.angle_alpha   90.00
_cell.angle_beta   90.00
_cell.angle_gamma   90.00
#
_symmetry.space_group_name_H-M   'P 1'
#
loop_
_entity.id
_entity.type
_entity.pdbx_description
1 polymer ?
#
loop_
_entity_poly.entity_id
_entity_poly.type
_entity_poly.pdbx_seq_one_letter_code
_entity_poly.pdbx_strand_id
1 'polypeptide(L)'
;ANSIRITADGRALGVARIMAARVALPNDRSFASFNAARATFGRAPLELEIVPWQQLLFDVALEFPLPAGSARLVLHPDLAQLGIRTTSVISVMDTNGRERVLTYGGNPGSVALNPAWYQTFMQFLRDGFRHILGGFDHLLFVCCLVLPLRRSQSLVTIVTAFTLAHSLTLGAAALGFVPTALWFPPLVETLIAASIVWLAVENLILPAAHLERRWPVAFGFGLVHGFGFSFALGETLQFAGGNLVSALAAFNIGVELGQLAVLAAAVPVLWLVRRYVGARRERLVTVVGSAFIAHSAWHWLVERVEALAAYRGSLAWPAWDASLALGAMRAALLAAVALAVALAMRQILRIPRGA
;
A
#
# COMPACT_ATOMS: atom_id res chain seq x y z
N ALA A 1 9.69 -26.36 -19.08
CA ALA A 1 10.92 -25.55 -19.26
C ALA A 1 10.63 -24.15 -19.81
N ASN A 2 9.78 -23.99 -20.84
CA ASN A 2 9.56 -22.67 -21.47
C ASN A 2 8.69 -21.66 -20.69
N SER A 3 8.04 -22.10 -19.61
CA SER A 3 7.16 -21.29 -18.75
C SER A 3 7.88 -20.50 -17.66
N ILE A 4 9.17 -20.76 -17.40
CA ILE A 4 9.96 -20.02 -16.41
C ILE A 4 11.22 -19.53 -17.10
N ARG A 5 11.37 -18.21 -17.24
CA ARG A 5 12.54 -17.58 -17.86
C ARG A 5 13.21 -16.62 -16.90
N ILE A 6 14.53 -16.58 -16.90
CA ILE A 6 15.30 -15.57 -16.17
C ILE A 6 16.12 -14.76 -17.18
N THR A 7 16.07 -13.44 -17.03
CA THR A 7 16.93 -12.51 -17.77
C THR A 7 17.95 -11.88 -16.83
N ALA A 8 19.21 -11.81 -17.27
CA ALA A 8 20.26 -11.02 -16.65
C ALA A 8 20.54 -9.78 -17.50
N ASP A 9 20.44 -8.59 -16.90
CA ASP A 9 20.72 -7.30 -17.55
C ASP A 9 19.99 -7.12 -18.90
N GLY A 10 18.75 -7.62 -18.97
CA GLY A 10 17.89 -7.56 -20.15
C GLY A 10 18.13 -8.65 -21.20
N ARG A 11 19.13 -9.53 -21.01
CA ARG A 11 19.40 -10.68 -21.88
C ARG A 11 18.90 -11.98 -21.24
N ALA A 12 18.27 -12.86 -22.00
CA ALA A 12 17.82 -14.15 -21.49
C ALA A 12 19.03 -15.04 -21.14
N LEU A 13 18.99 -15.71 -19.99
CA LEU A 13 20.07 -16.61 -19.52
C LEU A 13 20.13 -17.97 -20.27
N GLY A 14 19.40 -18.11 -21.39
CA GLY A 14 19.29 -19.36 -22.14
C GLY A 14 18.29 -20.35 -21.50
N VAL A 15 18.37 -21.61 -21.93
CA VAL A 15 17.51 -22.70 -21.42
C VAL A 15 18.08 -23.20 -20.10
N ALA A 16 17.22 -23.32 -19.09
CA ALA A 16 17.59 -23.90 -17.80
C ALA A 16 18.11 -25.34 -17.96
N ARG A 17 19.22 -25.66 -17.30
CA ARG A 17 19.66 -27.04 -17.11
C ARG A 17 18.80 -27.66 -16.01
N ILE A 18 18.13 -28.76 -16.33
CA ILE A 18 17.41 -29.55 -15.31
C ILE A 18 18.45 -30.37 -14.56
N MET A 19 18.65 -30.05 -13.29
CA MET A 19 19.65 -30.71 -12.44
C MET A 19 19.09 -31.97 -11.79
N ALA A 20 17.83 -31.90 -11.37
CA ALA A 20 17.10 -33.01 -10.79
C ALA A 20 15.61 -32.75 -10.93
N ALA A 21 14.83 -33.83 -11.04
CA ALA A 21 13.38 -33.79 -10.95
C ALA A 21 12.92 -34.95 -10.08
N ARG A 22 11.97 -34.72 -9.19
CA ARG A 22 11.44 -35.76 -8.31
C ARG A 22 9.96 -35.56 -8.05
N VAL A 23 9.33 -36.65 -7.65
CA VAL A 23 7.98 -36.65 -7.12
C VAL A 23 8.06 -36.61 -5.60
N ALA A 24 7.19 -35.82 -4.97
CA ALA A 24 7.05 -35.73 -3.53
C ALA A 24 5.57 -35.89 -3.13
N LEU A 25 5.35 -36.36 -1.90
CA LEU A 25 4.01 -36.45 -1.32
C LEU A 25 3.54 -35.07 -0.84
N PRO A 26 2.23 -34.79 -0.77
CA PRO A 26 1.73 -33.47 -0.36
C PRO A 26 2.10 -33.06 1.06
N ASN A 27 2.41 -34.04 1.92
CA ASN A 27 2.84 -33.79 3.29
C ASN A 27 4.36 -33.55 3.40
N ASP A 28 5.11 -33.57 2.29
CA ASP A 28 6.54 -33.27 2.29
C ASP A 28 6.76 -31.76 2.46
N ARG A 29 7.22 -31.36 3.66
CA ARG A 29 7.50 -29.95 4.01
C ARG A 29 8.90 -29.49 3.60
N SER A 30 9.62 -30.24 2.78
CA SER A 30 10.98 -29.90 2.36
C SER A 30 11.08 -28.55 1.63
N PHE A 31 10.01 -28.07 0.97
CA PHE A 31 9.98 -26.74 0.34
C PHE A 31 9.76 -25.57 1.30
N ALA A 32 9.74 -25.81 2.61
CA ALA A 32 9.58 -24.74 3.61
C ALA A 32 10.78 -23.79 3.71
N SER A 33 11.97 -24.20 3.27
CA SER A 33 13.15 -23.33 3.17
C SER A 33 14.03 -23.73 1.98
N PHE A 34 14.83 -22.78 1.48
CA PHE A 34 15.76 -23.05 0.39
C PHE A 34 16.68 -24.26 0.67
N ASN A 35 17.26 -24.34 1.87
CA ASN A 35 18.20 -25.39 2.23
C ASN A 35 17.51 -26.76 2.35
N ALA A 36 16.31 -26.80 2.93
CA ALA A 36 15.53 -28.02 3.02
C ALA A 36 15.13 -28.52 1.62
N ALA A 37 14.71 -27.61 0.73
CA ALA A 37 14.30 -27.93 -0.64
C ALA A 37 15.48 -28.49 -1.43
N ARG A 38 16.65 -27.86 -1.33
CA ARG A 38 17.88 -28.30 -2.00
C ARG A 38 18.35 -29.67 -1.52
N ALA A 39 18.26 -29.95 -0.22
CA ALA A 39 18.65 -31.24 0.35
C ALA A 39 17.80 -32.42 -0.18
N THR A 40 16.56 -32.14 -0.61
CA THR A 40 15.62 -33.14 -1.14
C THR A 40 16.12 -33.79 -2.44
N PHE A 41 16.89 -33.07 -3.25
CA PHE A 41 17.42 -33.60 -4.51
C PHE A 41 18.54 -34.64 -4.32
N GLY A 42 19.09 -34.78 -3.11
CA GLY A 42 20.05 -35.84 -2.77
C GLY A 42 19.42 -37.09 -2.16
N ARG A 43 18.10 -37.12 -1.91
CA ARG A 43 17.41 -38.28 -1.33
C ARG A 43 17.06 -39.31 -2.40
N ALA A 44 16.89 -40.57 -2.00
CA ALA A 44 16.43 -41.64 -2.89
C ALA A 44 15.07 -41.28 -3.56
N PRO A 45 14.83 -41.76 -4.80
CA PRO A 45 13.53 -41.65 -5.46
C PRO A 45 12.43 -42.29 -4.62
N LEU A 46 11.20 -41.78 -4.75
CA LEU A 46 10.04 -42.39 -4.11
C LEU A 46 9.73 -43.73 -4.78
N GLU A 47 9.60 -44.80 -3.99
CA GLU A 47 9.08 -46.09 -4.48
C GLU A 47 7.56 -45.95 -4.67
N LEU A 48 7.12 -46.02 -5.92
CA LEU A 48 5.74 -45.76 -6.33
C LEU A 48 4.92 -47.07 -6.33
N GLU A 49 4.75 -47.72 -5.17
CA GLU A 49 3.86 -48.89 -5.07
C GLU A 49 2.38 -48.50 -4.94
N ILE A 50 2.07 -47.38 -4.27
CA ILE A 50 0.71 -46.84 -4.13
C ILE A 50 0.77 -45.31 -4.24
N VAL A 51 0.35 -44.77 -5.38
CA VAL A 51 0.37 -43.34 -5.65
C VAL A 51 -1.06 -42.80 -5.57
N PRO A 52 -1.40 -41.93 -4.61
CA PRO A 52 -2.72 -41.30 -4.58
C PRO A 52 -2.91 -40.41 -5.81
N TRP A 53 -3.99 -40.67 -6.57
CA TRP A 53 -4.34 -39.92 -7.77
C TRP A 53 -4.47 -38.42 -7.47
N GLN A 54 -3.84 -37.56 -8.28
CA GLN A 54 -3.86 -36.08 -8.17
C GLN A 54 -3.31 -35.48 -6.87
N GLN A 55 -2.60 -36.26 -6.06
CA GLN A 55 -2.00 -35.79 -4.80
C GLN A 55 -0.48 -35.89 -4.85
N LEU A 56 0.14 -35.55 -5.98
CA LEU A 56 1.60 -35.56 -6.11
C LEU A 56 2.13 -34.15 -6.35
N LEU A 57 3.22 -33.83 -5.67
CA LEU A 57 4.04 -32.66 -5.93
C LEU A 57 5.17 -33.04 -6.89
N PHE A 58 5.49 -32.14 -7.81
CA PHE A 58 6.57 -32.32 -8.78
C PHE A 58 7.62 -31.23 -8.60
N ASP A 59 8.78 -31.65 -8.11
CA ASP A 59 9.87 -30.75 -7.76
C ASP A 59 10.93 -30.79 -8.86
N VAL A 60 11.36 -29.62 -9.32
CA VAL A 60 12.39 -29.49 -10.36
C VAL A 60 13.47 -28.51 -9.92
N ALA A 61 14.72 -28.96 -9.92
CA ALA A 61 15.89 -28.11 -9.78
C ALA A 61 16.31 -27.59 -11.16
N LEU A 62 16.22 -26.28 -11.35
CA LEU A 62 16.62 -25.59 -12.57
C LEU A 62 17.87 -24.74 -12.31
N GLU A 63 18.92 -24.95 -13.09
CA GLU A 63 20.16 -24.16 -13.03
C GLU A 63 20.30 -23.31 -14.29
N PHE A 64 20.65 -22.04 -14.13
CA PHE A 64 20.86 -21.11 -15.23
C PHE A 64 22.33 -20.65 -15.24
N PRO A 65 23.02 -20.66 -16.39
CA PRO A 65 24.37 -20.11 -16.47
C PRO A 65 24.30 -18.60 -16.24
N LEU A 66 25.01 -18.11 -15.22
CA LEU A 66 25.04 -16.68 -14.91
C LEU A 66 26.32 -16.04 -15.47
N PRO A 67 26.23 -15.08 -16.41
CA PRO A 67 27.39 -14.34 -16.87
C PRO A 67 28.09 -13.63 -15.72
N ALA A 68 29.43 -13.65 -15.70
CA ALA A 68 30.21 -12.94 -14.70
C ALA A 68 29.87 -11.43 -14.73
N GLY A 69 29.66 -10.85 -13.55
CA GLY A 69 29.30 -9.43 -13.41
C GLY A 69 27.81 -9.11 -13.65
N SER A 70 26.95 -10.12 -13.84
CA SER A 70 25.50 -9.89 -13.97
C SER A 70 24.94 -9.20 -12.73
N ALA A 71 24.39 -8.00 -12.91
CA ALA A 71 23.93 -7.18 -11.80
C ALA A 71 22.42 -7.29 -11.58
N ARG A 72 21.63 -7.51 -12.64
CA ARG A 72 20.16 -7.47 -12.57
C ARG A 72 19.52 -8.76 -13.06
N LEU A 73 18.89 -9.48 -12.14
CA LEU A 73 18.14 -10.70 -12.38
C LEU A 73 16.65 -10.41 -12.33
N VAL A 74 15.95 -10.82 -13.38
CA VAL A 74 14.49 -10.71 -13.50
C VAL A 74 13.91 -12.05 -13.89
N LEU A 75 12.99 -12.53 -13.09
CA LEU A 75 12.20 -13.72 -13.33
C LEU A 75 10.93 -13.35 -14.13
N HIS A 76 10.63 -14.16 -15.14
CA HIS A 76 9.40 -14.09 -15.92
C HIS A 76 8.65 -15.41 -15.73
N PRO A 77 7.76 -15.51 -14.73
CA PRO A 77 6.96 -16.69 -14.46
C PRO A 77 5.73 -16.71 -15.39
N ASP A 78 5.90 -17.28 -16.58
CA ASP A 78 4.85 -17.46 -17.58
C ASP A 78 4.15 -18.82 -17.38
N LEU A 79 3.49 -18.98 -16.23
CA LEU A 79 2.79 -20.21 -15.86
C LEU A 79 1.42 -20.37 -16.56
N ALA A 80 1.09 -19.51 -17.53
CA ALA A 80 -0.17 -19.53 -18.28
C ALA A 80 -1.41 -19.68 -17.36
N GLN A 81 -2.34 -20.58 -17.66
CA GLN A 81 -3.57 -20.79 -16.89
C GLN A 81 -3.34 -21.35 -15.48
N LEU A 82 -2.16 -21.93 -15.19
CA LEU A 82 -1.84 -22.40 -13.83
C LEU A 82 -1.79 -21.23 -12.84
N GLY A 83 -1.39 -20.03 -13.27
CA GLY A 83 -1.33 -18.84 -12.41
C GLY A 83 -2.70 -18.29 -12.01
N ILE A 84 -3.75 -18.49 -12.81
CA ILE A 84 -5.06 -17.83 -12.63
C ILE A 84 -5.78 -18.25 -11.34
N ARG A 85 -5.46 -19.43 -10.79
CA ARG A 85 -6.09 -19.97 -9.57
C ARG A 85 -5.10 -20.42 -8.50
N THR A 86 -3.82 -20.03 -8.62
CA THR A 86 -2.78 -20.45 -7.68
C THR A 86 -2.09 -19.24 -7.07
N THR A 87 -1.87 -19.32 -5.75
CA THR A 87 -0.91 -18.45 -5.07
C THR A 87 0.46 -19.05 -5.26
N SER A 88 1.33 -18.34 -5.96
CA SER A 88 2.72 -18.73 -6.14
C SER A 88 3.56 -18.12 -5.03
N VAL A 89 4.46 -18.94 -4.48
CA VAL A 89 5.44 -18.51 -3.48
C VAL A 89 6.83 -18.77 -4.05
N ILE A 90 7.66 -17.73 -4.09
CA ILE A 90 9.06 -17.79 -4.53
C ILE A 90 9.93 -17.46 -3.34
N SER A 91 10.82 -18.38 -2.97
CA SER A 91 11.91 -18.06 -2.07
C SER A 91 13.16 -17.66 -2.87
N VAL A 92 13.68 -16.48 -2.59
CA VAL A 92 14.90 -15.93 -3.20
C VAL A 92 15.93 -15.80 -2.09
N MET A 93 17.04 -16.52 -2.20
CA MET A 93 18.19 -16.37 -1.31
C MET A 93 19.25 -15.53 -2.00
N ASP A 94 19.68 -14.44 -1.36
CA ASP A 94 20.78 -13.62 -1.87
C ASP A 94 22.15 -14.25 -1.58
N THR A 95 23.21 -13.64 -2.11
CA THR A 95 24.60 -14.11 -1.91
C THR A 95 25.08 -14.02 -0.47
N ASN A 96 24.39 -13.25 0.39
CA ASN A 96 24.69 -13.10 1.81
C ASN A 96 23.89 -14.09 2.68
N GLY A 97 23.13 -15.00 2.05
CA GLY A 97 22.28 -15.97 2.74
C GLY A 97 20.97 -15.39 3.29
N ARG A 98 20.59 -14.17 2.91
CA ARG A 98 19.29 -13.60 3.29
C ARG A 98 18.21 -14.18 2.40
N GLU A 99 17.25 -14.86 3.00
CA GLU A 99 16.08 -15.40 2.33
C GLU A 99 14.97 -14.34 2.27
N ARG A 100 14.37 -14.19 1.09
CA ARG A 100 13.22 -13.33 0.83
C ARG A 100 12.13 -14.18 0.21
N VAL A 101 10.96 -14.20 0.84
CA VAL A 101 9.78 -14.87 0.32
C VAL A 101 8.94 -13.85 -0.42
N LEU A 102 8.63 -14.13 -1.69
CA LEU A 102 7.74 -13.37 -2.54
C LEU A 102 6.49 -14.21 -2.79
N THR A 103 5.32 -13.66 -2.49
CA THR A 103 4.02 -14.29 -2.69
C THR A 103 3.19 -13.45 -3.64
N TYR A 104 2.66 -14.07 -4.70
CA TYR A 104 1.75 -13.41 -5.63
C TYR A 104 0.67 -14.38 -6.12
N GLY A 105 -0.53 -13.85 -6.38
CA GLY A 105 -1.59 -14.57 -7.08
C GLY A 105 -1.59 -14.20 -8.56
N GLY A 106 -1.99 -15.12 -9.44
CA GLY A 106 -2.10 -14.79 -10.86
C GLY A 106 -0.76 -14.77 -11.59
N ASN A 107 -0.65 -13.84 -12.55
CA ASN A 107 0.60 -13.54 -13.24
C ASN A 107 1.14 -12.21 -12.71
N PRO A 108 2.28 -12.19 -11.99
CA PRO A 108 2.86 -10.98 -11.41
C PRO A 108 3.58 -10.13 -12.47
N GLY A 109 3.62 -10.58 -13.73
CA GLY A 109 4.53 -10.04 -14.73
C GLY A 109 5.98 -10.36 -14.39
N SER A 110 6.89 -9.45 -14.76
CA SER A 110 8.32 -9.63 -14.50
C SER A 110 8.66 -9.30 -13.04
N VAL A 111 9.27 -10.24 -12.33
CA VAL A 111 9.68 -10.11 -10.92
C VAL A 111 11.19 -9.87 -10.83
N ALA A 112 11.60 -8.68 -10.37
CA ALA A 112 13.02 -8.41 -10.12
C ALA A 112 13.49 -9.15 -8.86
N LEU A 113 14.47 -10.04 -9.01
CA LEU A 113 15.01 -10.85 -7.92
C LEU A 113 15.97 -10.02 -7.03
N ASN A 114 16.76 -9.16 -7.65
CA ASN A 114 17.71 -8.25 -6.99
C ASN A 114 17.59 -6.80 -7.54
N PRO A 115 16.47 -6.12 -7.27
CA PRO A 115 16.25 -4.78 -7.81
C PRO A 115 17.30 -3.78 -7.30
N ALA A 116 17.84 -2.97 -8.21
CA ALA A 116 18.65 -1.82 -7.83
C ALA A 116 17.76 -0.71 -7.24
N TRP A 117 18.34 0.13 -6.36
CA TRP A 117 17.60 1.18 -5.65
C TRP A 117 16.78 2.09 -6.57
N TYR A 118 17.30 2.45 -7.75
CA TYR A 118 16.61 3.33 -8.69
C TYR A 118 15.41 2.65 -9.36
N GLN A 119 15.44 1.33 -9.51
CA GLN A 119 14.36 0.55 -10.11
C GLN A 119 13.21 0.45 -9.12
N THR A 120 13.54 0.12 -7.86
CA THR A 120 12.61 0.19 -6.75
C THR A 120 12.03 1.61 -6.64
N PHE A 121 12.86 2.64 -6.71
CA PHE A 121 12.39 4.02 -6.67
C PHE A 121 11.37 4.32 -7.78
N MET A 122 11.70 4.04 -9.04
CA MET A 122 10.79 4.35 -10.16
C MET A 122 9.50 3.53 -10.15
N GLN A 123 9.57 2.28 -9.69
CA GLN A 123 8.39 1.43 -9.50
C GLN A 123 7.45 2.05 -8.44
N PHE A 124 7.97 2.29 -7.23
CA PHE A 124 7.16 2.79 -6.12
C PHE A 124 6.68 4.23 -6.33
N LEU A 125 7.46 5.07 -7.02
CA LEU A 125 7.03 6.41 -7.45
C LEU A 125 5.77 6.32 -8.31
N ARG A 126 5.78 5.42 -9.30
CA ARG A 126 4.66 5.21 -10.21
C ARG A 126 3.46 4.58 -9.50
N ASP A 127 3.72 3.66 -8.57
CA ASP A 127 2.66 3.02 -7.79
C ASP A 127 1.98 4.03 -6.86
N GLY A 128 2.73 4.90 -6.19
CA GLY A 128 2.19 6.01 -5.40
C GLY A 128 1.38 7.01 -6.23
N PHE A 129 1.87 7.36 -7.43
CA PHE A 129 1.15 8.24 -8.34
C PHE A 129 -0.19 7.63 -8.79
N ARG A 130 -0.17 6.36 -9.21
CA ARG A 130 -1.39 5.64 -9.64
C ARG A 130 -2.35 5.39 -8.51
N HIS A 131 -1.86 5.19 -7.29
CA HIS A 131 -2.70 4.99 -6.12
C HIS A 131 -3.68 6.16 -5.94
N ILE A 132 -3.19 7.41 -6.03
CA ILE A 132 -4.05 8.60 -5.93
C ILE A 132 -5.07 8.69 -7.08
N LEU A 133 -4.68 8.30 -8.29
CA LEU A 133 -5.57 8.35 -9.46
C LEU A 133 -6.60 7.22 -9.50
N GLY A 134 -6.28 6.06 -8.94
CA GLY A 134 -7.15 4.89 -8.89
C GLY A 134 -8.13 4.89 -7.72
N GLY A 135 -7.80 5.59 -6.63
CA GLY A 135 -8.64 5.70 -5.45
C GLY A 135 -9.74 6.75 -5.62
N PHE A 136 -10.98 6.32 -5.87
CA PHE A 136 -12.12 7.23 -5.96
C PHE A 136 -12.34 8.03 -4.67
N ASP A 137 -12.06 7.41 -3.53
CA ASP A 137 -12.04 8.01 -2.20
C ASP A 137 -11.03 9.15 -2.07
N HIS A 138 -9.83 8.99 -2.61
CA HIS A 138 -8.79 10.01 -2.62
C HIS A 138 -9.19 11.21 -3.48
N LEU A 139 -9.79 10.94 -4.65
CA LEU A 139 -10.31 11.99 -5.53
C LEU A 139 -11.44 12.76 -4.85
N LEU A 140 -12.40 12.06 -4.22
CA LEU A 140 -13.48 12.69 -3.46
C LEU A 140 -12.93 13.52 -2.29
N PHE A 141 -11.96 12.98 -1.54
CA PHE A 141 -11.32 13.67 -0.43
C PHE A 141 -10.63 14.95 -0.89
N VAL A 142 -9.78 14.89 -1.92
CA VAL A 142 -9.07 16.07 -2.46
C VAL A 142 -10.04 17.10 -3.02
N CYS A 143 -11.07 16.68 -3.76
CA CYS A 143 -12.12 17.57 -4.24
C CYS A 143 -12.84 18.26 -3.07
N CYS A 144 -13.22 17.51 -2.03
CA CYS A 144 -13.86 18.04 -0.82
C CYS A 144 -12.96 19.04 -0.09
N LEU A 145 -11.65 18.78 -0.09
CA LEU A 145 -10.66 19.65 0.54
C LEU A 145 -10.53 20.99 -0.18
N VAL A 146 -10.55 20.99 -1.52
CA VAL A 146 -10.34 22.17 -2.37
C VAL A 146 -11.59 23.01 -2.55
N LEU A 147 -12.77 22.39 -2.56
CA LEU A 147 -14.07 23.04 -2.82
C LEU A 147 -14.36 24.33 -2.04
N PRO A 148 -14.00 24.48 -0.75
CA PRO A 148 -14.22 25.73 -0.02
C PRO A 148 -13.02 26.68 -0.05
N LEU A 149 -11.85 26.25 -0.50
CA LEU A 149 -10.62 27.01 -0.37
C LEU A 149 -10.48 28.06 -1.48
N ARG A 150 -9.94 29.23 -1.09
CA ARG A 150 -9.62 30.35 -2.00
C ARG A 150 -8.15 30.76 -1.92
N ARG A 151 -7.53 30.64 -0.75
CA ARG A 151 -6.11 30.93 -0.55
C ARG A 151 -5.23 29.71 -0.85
N SER A 152 -4.27 29.88 -1.75
CA SER A 152 -3.25 28.87 -2.07
C SER A 152 -2.41 28.52 -0.84
N GLN A 153 -2.09 29.48 0.03
CA GLN A 153 -1.32 29.23 1.26
C GLN A 153 -2.03 28.28 2.22
N SER A 154 -3.34 28.45 2.42
CA SER A 154 -4.15 27.54 3.24
C SER A 154 -4.21 26.15 2.64
N LEU A 155 -4.41 26.06 1.31
CA LEU A 155 -4.40 24.77 0.61
C LEU A 155 -3.08 24.03 0.78
N VAL A 156 -1.95 24.70 0.54
CA VAL A 156 -0.61 24.12 0.72
C VAL A 156 -0.43 23.65 2.17
N THR A 157 -0.80 24.47 3.15
CA THR A 157 -0.68 24.12 4.56
C THR A 157 -1.48 22.86 4.91
N ILE A 158 -2.73 22.78 4.45
CA ILE A 158 -3.63 21.66 4.73
C ILE A 158 -3.15 20.38 4.02
N VAL A 159 -2.76 20.48 2.75
CA VAL A 159 -2.24 19.34 1.97
C VAL A 159 -0.94 18.83 2.57
N THR A 160 0.00 19.72 2.91
CA THR A 160 1.24 19.34 3.60
C THR A 160 0.95 18.67 4.96
N ALA A 161 -0.02 19.18 5.73
CA ALA A 161 -0.43 18.55 6.99
C ALA A 161 -0.86 17.09 6.79
N PHE A 162 -1.74 16.89 5.81
CA PHE A 162 -2.27 15.58 5.46
C PHE A 162 -1.13 14.66 4.99
N THR A 163 -0.30 15.10 4.06
CA THR A 163 0.77 14.28 3.47
C THR A 163 1.84 13.91 4.50
N LEU A 164 2.19 14.80 5.44
CA LEU A 164 3.11 14.47 6.53
C LEU A 164 2.53 13.42 7.48
N ALA A 165 1.27 13.59 7.91
CA ALA A 165 0.59 12.62 8.77
C ALA A 165 0.42 11.26 8.09
N HIS A 166 0.02 11.28 6.82
CA HIS A 166 -0.11 10.10 5.95
C HIS A 166 1.20 9.34 5.83
N SER A 167 2.30 10.05 5.53
CA SER A 167 3.63 9.45 5.40
C SER A 167 4.10 8.81 6.71
N LEU A 168 3.77 9.42 7.86
CA LEU A 168 4.11 8.91 9.17
C LEU A 168 3.43 7.56 9.46
N THR A 169 2.12 7.47 9.27
CA THR A 169 1.39 6.22 9.57
C THR A 169 1.63 5.14 8.51
N LEU A 170 1.88 5.53 7.26
CA LEU A 170 2.33 4.60 6.22
C LEU A 170 3.69 3.97 6.57
N GLY A 171 4.66 4.80 6.97
CA GLY A 171 5.98 4.33 7.41
C GLY A 171 5.88 3.45 8.65
N ALA A 172 5.05 3.83 9.63
CA ALA A 172 4.79 3.01 10.81
C ALA A 172 4.22 1.63 10.43
N ALA A 173 3.28 1.60 9.50
CA ALA A 173 2.69 0.35 9.04
C ALA A 173 3.69 -0.55 8.30
N ALA A 174 4.54 0.03 7.44
CA ALA A 174 5.62 -0.69 6.78
C ALA A 174 6.65 -1.29 7.77
N LEU A 175 6.82 -0.66 8.94
CA LEU A 175 7.67 -1.16 10.02
C LEU A 175 6.96 -2.15 10.97
N GLY A 176 5.69 -2.49 10.71
CA GLY A 176 4.91 -3.40 11.55
C GLY A 176 4.42 -2.79 12.87
N PHE A 177 4.24 -1.47 12.94
CA PHE A 177 3.69 -0.77 14.11
C PHE A 177 2.15 -0.75 14.12
N VAL A 178 1.51 -1.64 13.35
CA VAL A 178 0.07 -1.69 13.13
C VAL A 178 -0.47 -3.07 13.48
N PRO A 179 -1.71 -3.19 14.00
CA PRO A 179 -2.31 -4.48 14.28
C PRO A 179 -2.42 -5.36 13.03
N THR A 180 -2.08 -6.64 13.17
CA THR A 180 -2.25 -7.67 12.11
C THR A 180 -3.65 -8.28 12.11
N ALA A 181 -4.56 -7.76 12.93
CA ALA A 181 -5.90 -8.31 13.10
C ALA A 181 -6.78 -8.01 11.87
N LEU A 182 -7.59 -8.99 11.46
CA LEU A 182 -8.43 -8.92 10.26
C LEU A 182 -9.49 -7.80 10.31
N TRP A 183 -9.86 -7.33 11.50
CA TRP A 183 -10.82 -6.22 11.68
C TRP A 183 -10.18 -4.84 11.42
N PHE A 184 -8.86 -4.72 11.45
CA PHE A 184 -8.17 -3.43 11.35
C PHE A 184 -8.32 -2.77 9.96
N PRO A 185 -8.12 -3.45 8.81
CA PRO A 185 -8.35 -2.83 7.50
C PRO A 185 -9.78 -2.29 7.33
N PRO A 186 -10.86 -3.06 7.58
CA PRO A 186 -12.23 -2.56 7.48
C PRO A 186 -12.51 -1.38 8.41
N LEU A 187 -11.91 -1.35 9.61
CA LEU A 187 -12.03 -0.22 10.52
C LEU A 187 -11.41 1.04 9.91
N VAL A 188 -10.19 0.93 9.38
CA VAL A 188 -9.50 2.07 8.77
C VAL A 188 -10.26 2.57 7.54
N GLU A 189 -10.72 1.68 6.67
CA GLU A 189 -11.56 2.05 5.52
C GLU A 189 -12.85 2.76 5.94
N THR A 190 -13.50 2.30 7.02
CA THR A 190 -14.68 2.96 7.60
C THR A 190 -14.35 4.37 8.08
N LEU A 191 -13.22 4.55 8.77
CA LEU A 191 -12.77 5.86 9.24
C LEU A 191 -12.39 6.79 8.08
N ILE A 192 -11.81 6.26 7.00
CA ILE A 192 -11.53 7.01 5.77
C ILE A 192 -12.86 7.49 5.15
N ALA A 193 -13.85 6.62 4.96
CA ALA A 193 -15.14 7.00 4.42
C ALA A 193 -15.86 8.04 5.31
N ALA A 194 -15.82 7.84 6.64
CA ALA A 194 -16.37 8.79 7.61
C ALA A 194 -15.68 10.16 7.56
N SER A 195 -14.36 10.20 7.31
CA SER A 195 -13.63 11.46 7.17
C SER A 195 -14.08 12.28 5.96
N ILE A 196 -14.46 11.63 4.85
CA ILE A 196 -14.96 12.33 3.66
C ILE A 196 -16.35 12.92 3.94
N VAL A 197 -17.23 12.15 4.59
CA VAL A 197 -18.53 12.64 5.05
C VAL A 197 -18.36 13.84 5.99
N TRP A 198 -17.43 13.74 6.95
CA TRP A 198 -17.12 14.83 7.88
C TRP A 198 -16.69 16.11 7.14
N LEU A 199 -15.72 16.02 6.22
CA LEU A 199 -15.27 17.17 5.43
C LEU A 199 -16.41 17.78 4.61
N ALA A 200 -17.26 16.95 4.03
CA ALA A 200 -18.39 17.42 3.25
C ALA A 200 -19.41 18.16 4.13
N VAL A 201 -19.70 17.65 5.32
CA VAL A 201 -20.57 18.31 6.31
C VAL A 201 -19.95 19.61 6.81
N GLU A 202 -18.65 19.64 7.12
CA GLU A 202 -17.94 20.87 7.48
C GLU A 202 -18.09 21.95 6.38
N ASN A 203 -17.95 21.56 5.12
CA ASN A 203 -18.10 22.49 4.00
C ASN A 203 -19.52 23.07 3.88
N LEU A 204 -20.54 22.36 4.36
CA LEU A 204 -21.94 22.82 4.34
C LEU A 204 -22.23 23.81 5.48
N ILE A 205 -21.72 23.52 6.68
CA ILE A 205 -22.12 24.19 7.91
C ILE A 205 -21.16 25.33 8.28
N LEU A 206 -19.85 25.13 8.09
CA LEU A 206 -18.84 26.04 8.61
C LEU A 206 -18.54 27.20 7.66
N PRO A 207 -18.22 28.40 8.19
CA PRO A 207 -17.74 29.52 7.38
C PRO A 207 -16.39 29.23 6.74
N ALA A 208 -16.14 29.81 5.55
CA ALA A 208 -14.88 29.66 4.82
C ALA A 208 -13.63 29.99 5.64
N ALA A 209 -13.70 30.98 6.54
CA ALA A 209 -12.59 31.36 7.42
C ALA A 209 -12.14 30.24 8.36
N HIS A 210 -13.07 29.38 8.81
CA HIS A 210 -12.76 28.21 9.62
C HIS A 210 -12.13 27.10 8.76
N LEU A 211 -12.68 26.88 7.56
CA LEU A 211 -12.21 25.87 6.62
C LEU A 211 -10.78 26.16 6.12
N GLU A 212 -10.36 27.42 6.07
CA GLU A 212 -8.98 27.80 5.74
C GLU A 212 -7.95 27.45 6.84
N ARG A 213 -8.41 27.10 8.05
CA ARG A 213 -7.58 26.78 9.22
C ARG A 213 -7.67 25.32 9.67
N ARG A 214 -8.38 24.47 8.93
CA ARG A 214 -8.63 23.05 9.28
C ARG A 214 -7.43 22.11 9.13
N TRP A 215 -6.21 22.63 9.13
CA TRP A 215 -4.99 21.81 9.06
C TRP A 215 -4.91 20.73 10.16
N PRO A 216 -5.41 20.92 11.42
CA PRO A 216 -5.36 19.84 12.42
C PRO A 216 -6.30 18.69 12.06
N VAL A 217 -7.47 19.01 11.48
CA VAL A 217 -8.44 18.01 10.99
C VAL A 217 -7.82 17.23 9.83
N ALA A 218 -7.19 17.91 8.88
CA ALA A 218 -6.50 17.26 7.78
C ALA A 218 -5.29 16.42 8.24
N PHE A 219 -4.55 16.86 9.25
CA PHE A 219 -3.49 16.07 9.87
C PHE A 219 -4.07 14.80 10.50
N GLY A 220 -5.15 14.90 11.28
CA GLY A 220 -5.83 13.75 11.89
C GLY A 220 -6.32 12.74 10.85
N PHE A 221 -6.95 13.21 9.77
CA PHE A 221 -7.37 12.34 8.67
C PHE A 221 -6.19 11.75 7.91
N GLY A 222 -5.09 12.50 7.71
CA GLY A 222 -3.86 11.97 7.12
C GLY A 222 -3.33 10.76 7.90
N LEU A 223 -3.34 10.80 9.24
CA LEU A 223 -2.93 9.67 10.08
C LEU A 223 -3.76 8.41 9.75
N VAL A 224 -5.09 8.55 9.69
CA VAL A 224 -6.00 7.44 9.38
C VAL A 224 -5.78 6.91 7.96
N HIS A 225 -5.70 7.81 6.97
CA HIS A 225 -5.53 7.44 5.56
C HIS A 225 -4.23 6.64 5.34
N GLY A 226 -3.16 6.98 6.06
CA GLY A 226 -1.88 6.29 5.88
C GLY A 226 -1.89 4.84 6.36
N PHE A 227 -2.82 4.49 7.27
CA PHE A 227 -3.07 3.10 7.60
C PHE A 227 -3.87 2.35 6.53
N GLY A 228 -4.72 3.04 5.75
CA GLY A 228 -5.59 2.41 4.76
C GLY A 228 -4.80 1.70 3.66
N PHE A 229 -3.64 2.28 3.32
CA PHE A 229 -2.77 1.71 2.30
C PHE A 229 -1.80 0.65 2.82
N SER A 230 -1.70 0.45 4.14
CA SER A 230 -0.69 -0.44 4.73
C SER A 230 -0.75 -1.89 4.24
N PHE A 231 -1.96 -2.43 4.03
CA PHE A 231 -2.18 -3.81 3.61
C PHE A 231 -1.76 -4.04 2.16
N ALA A 232 -2.22 -3.18 1.25
CA ALA A 232 -1.83 -3.22 -0.17
C ALA A 232 -0.33 -2.91 -0.35
N LEU A 233 0.23 -2.03 0.48
CA LEU A 233 1.65 -1.73 0.47
C LEU A 233 2.48 -2.93 0.95
N GLY A 234 2.04 -3.68 1.96
CA GLY A 234 2.73 -4.90 2.41
C GLY A 234 2.95 -5.91 1.28
N GLU A 235 1.92 -6.13 0.46
CA GLU A 235 1.99 -7.00 -0.73
C GLU A 235 2.89 -6.42 -1.84
N THR A 236 3.12 -5.12 -1.89
CA THR A 236 3.97 -4.51 -2.92
C THR A 236 5.42 -4.40 -2.42
N LEU A 237 5.62 -4.14 -1.13
CA LEU A 237 6.93 -3.95 -0.47
C LEU A 237 7.84 -5.17 -0.57
N GLN A 238 7.28 -6.37 -0.70
CA GLN A 238 8.07 -7.58 -0.95
C GLN A 238 8.96 -7.44 -2.21
N PHE A 239 8.53 -6.66 -3.21
CA PHE A 239 9.28 -6.38 -4.43
C PHE A 239 10.35 -5.29 -4.28
N ALA A 240 10.40 -4.57 -3.15
CA ALA A 240 11.40 -3.52 -2.90
C ALA A 240 12.82 -4.07 -2.65
N GLY A 241 12.91 -5.34 -2.27
CA GLY A 241 14.17 -5.98 -1.87
C GLY A 241 14.86 -5.29 -0.71
N GLY A 242 16.17 -5.06 -0.83
CA GLY A 242 16.94 -4.36 0.20
C GLY A 242 16.65 -2.86 0.30
N ASN A 243 15.85 -2.30 -0.60
CA ASN A 243 15.69 -0.85 -0.79
C ASN A 243 14.38 -0.31 -0.16
N LEU A 244 14.01 -0.79 1.03
CA LEU A 244 12.75 -0.41 1.70
C LEU A 244 12.62 1.12 1.88
N VAL A 245 13.68 1.79 2.32
CA VAL A 245 13.66 3.25 2.52
C VAL A 245 13.43 3.99 1.19
N SER A 246 14.09 3.54 0.11
CA SER A 246 13.88 4.11 -1.22
C SER A 246 12.46 3.87 -1.73
N ALA A 247 11.89 2.69 -1.48
CA ALA A 247 10.51 2.36 -1.83
C ALA A 247 9.52 3.29 -1.13
N LEU A 248 9.63 3.44 0.19
CA LEU A 248 8.74 4.29 0.99
C LEU A 248 8.86 5.77 0.60
N ALA A 249 10.09 6.27 0.42
CA ALA A 249 10.33 7.64 -0.01
C ALA A 249 9.74 7.89 -1.41
N ALA A 250 10.01 6.99 -2.36
CA ALA A 250 9.49 7.10 -3.72
C ALA A 250 7.97 7.04 -3.76
N PHE A 251 7.36 6.14 -2.99
CA PHE A 251 5.91 6.02 -2.90
C PHE A 251 5.27 7.32 -2.41
N ASN A 252 5.80 7.91 -1.33
CA ASN A 252 5.30 9.19 -0.81
C ASN A 252 5.46 10.34 -1.81
N ILE A 253 6.60 10.42 -2.51
CA ILE A 253 6.79 11.40 -3.59
C ILE A 253 5.76 11.17 -4.71
N GLY A 254 5.49 9.91 -5.04
CA GLY A 254 4.50 9.53 -6.03
C GLY A 254 3.10 10.00 -5.65
N VAL A 255 2.71 9.79 -4.39
CA VAL A 255 1.44 10.27 -3.82
C VAL A 255 1.35 11.79 -3.91
N GLU A 256 2.39 12.51 -3.49
CA GLU A 256 2.42 13.97 -3.56
C GLU A 256 2.28 14.48 -5.01
N LEU A 257 3.01 13.88 -5.96
CA LEU A 257 2.88 14.20 -7.38
C LEU A 257 1.47 13.90 -7.92
N GLY A 258 0.86 12.80 -7.49
CA GLY A 258 -0.52 12.45 -7.84
C GLY A 258 -1.52 13.48 -7.33
N GLN A 259 -1.38 13.88 -6.06
CA GLN A 259 -2.21 14.93 -5.46
C GLN A 259 -2.04 16.27 -6.18
N LEU A 260 -0.80 16.68 -6.45
CA LEU A 260 -0.51 17.90 -7.21
C LEU A 260 -1.11 17.87 -8.62
N ALA A 261 -1.09 16.72 -9.30
CA ALA A 261 -1.71 16.56 -10.61
C ALA A 261 -3.24 16.72 -10.54
N VAL A 262 -3.89 16.11 -9.53
CA VAL A 262 -5.33 16.26 -9.30
C VAL A 262 -5.66 17.72 -8.98
N LEU A 263 -4.87 18.38 -8.14
CA LEU A 263 -5.06 19.81 -7.82
C LEU A 263 -4.86 20.71 -9.04
N ALA A 264 -3.84 20.44 -9.86
CA ALA A 264 -3.57 21.18 -11.09
C ALA A 264 -4.71 21.08 -12.10
N ALA A 265 -5.50 19.99 -12.08
CA ALA A 265 -6.71 19.86 -12.88
C ALA A 265 -7.95 20.47 -12.20
N ALA A 266 -8.16 20.20 -10.91
CA ALA A 266 -9.36 20.59 -10.18
C ALA A 266 -9.44 22.12 -9.94
N VAL A 267 -8.32 22.77 -9.65
CA VAL A 267 -8.29 24.21 -9.33
C VAL A 267 -8.71 25.08 -10.52
N PRO A 268 -8.19 24.89 -11.75
CA PRO A 268 -8.66 25.64 -12.92
C PRO A 268 -10.14 25.41 -13.24
N VAL A 269 -10.62 24.16 -13.12
CA VAL A 269 -12.04 23.83 -13.33
C VAL A 269 -12.91 24.56 -12.31
N LEU A 270 -12.55 24.51 -11.03
CA LEU A 270 -13.30 25.20 -9.98
C LEU A 270 -13.26 26.71 -10.19
N TRP A 271 -12.11 27.27 -10.58
CA TRP A 271 -11.99 28.70 -10.91
C TRP A 271 -12.93 29.08 -12.06
N LEU A 272 -12.99 28.29 -13.12
CA LEU A 272 -13.85 28.54 -14.28
C LEU A 272 -15.33 28.48 -13.91
N VAL A 273 -15.74 27.44 -13.16
CA VAL A 273 -17.12 27.29 -12.67
C VAL A 273 -17.52 28.48 -11.81
N ARG A 274 -16.66 28.88 -10.85
CA ARG A 274 -16.92 30.02 -9.97
C ARG A 274 -17.00 31.34 -10.77
N ARG A 275 -16.19 31.51 -11.81
CA ARG A 275 -16.26 32.66 -12.72
C ARG A 275 -17.60 32.77 -13.44
N TYR A 276 -18.15 31.66 -13.93
CA TYR A 276 -19.44 31.65 -14.63
C TYR A 276 -20.65 31.79 -13.67
N VAL A 277 -20.60 31.16 -12.49
CA VAL A 277 -21.68 31.22 -11.50
C VAL A 277 -21.76 32.59 -10.83
N GLY A 278 -20.63 33.30 -10.73
CA GLY A 278 -20.53 34.64 -10.17
C GLY A 278 -20.43 34.66 -8.64
N ALA A 279 -19.82 35.72 -8.10
CA ALA A 279 -19.43 35.82 -6.69
C ALA A 279 -20.59 35.66 -5.69
N ARG A 280 -21.81 36.09 -6.06
CA ARG A 280 -23.00 35.98 -5.19
C ARG A 280 -23.48 34.54 -5.00
N ARG A 281 -23.19 33.64 -5.94
CA ARG A 281 -23.66 32.24 -5.95
C ARG A 281 -22.52 31.24 -5.77
N GLU A 282 -21.30 31.70 -5.53
CA GLU A 282 -20.14 30.82 -5.37
C GLU A 282 -20.32 29.80 -4.23
N ARG A 283 -20.97 30.21 -3.13
CA ARG A 283 -21.31 29.30 -2.02
C ARG A 283 -22.17 28.13 -2.47
N LEU A 284 -23.01 28.32 -3.50
CA LEU A 284 -23.83 27.24 -4.06
C LEU A 284 -22.98 26.15 -4.71
N VAL A 285 -21.85 26.51 -5.32
CA VAL A 285 -20.89 25.53 -5.88
C VAL A 285 -20.33 24.65 -4.77
N THR A 286 -19.87 25.25 -3.67
CA THR A 286 -19.35 24.51 -2.52
C THR A 286 -20.45 23.66 -1.87
N VAL A 287 -21.66 24.19 -1.70
CA VAL A 287 -22.78 23.47 -1.07
C VAL A 287 -23.23 22.29 -1.91
N VAL A 288 -23.51 22.51 -3.19
CA VAL A 288 -23.97 21.46 -4.11
C VAL A 288 -22.88 20.41 -4.28
N GLY A 289 -21.63 20.83 -4.52
CA GLY A 289 -20.50 19.91 -4.63
C GLY A 289 -20.29 19.08 -3.37
N SER A 290 -20.34 19.70 -2.19
CA SER A 290 -20.21 18.96 -0.93
C SER A 290 -21.40 18.04 -0.67
N ALA A 291 -22.62 18.41 -1.06
CA ALA A 291 -23.79 17.54 -0.92
C ALA A 291 -23.67 16.27 -1.79
N PHE A 292 -23.18 16.39 -3.04
CA PHE A 292 -22.91 15.23 -3.89
C PHE A 292 -21.80 14.34 -3.32
N ILE A 293 -20.72 14.94 -2.81
CA ILE A 293 -19.64 14.19 -2.17
C ILE A 293 -20.16 13.49 -0.90
N ALA A 294 -20.92 14.19 -0.06
CA ALA A 294 -21.51 13.62 1.16
C ALA A 294 -22.41 12.44 0.83
N HIS A 295 -23.28 12.56 -0.17
CA HIS A 295 -24.16 11.47 -0.61
C HIS A 295 -23.36 10.25 -1.07
N SER A 296 -22.35 10.46 -1.93
CA SER A 296 -21.51 9.38 -2.46
C SER A 296 -20.70 8.70 -1.36
N ALA A 297 -20.08 9.50 -0.48
CA ALA A 297 -19.30 9.01 0.65
C ALA A 297 -20.16 8.32 1.71
N TRP A 298 -21.43 8.71 1.86
CA TRP A 298 -22.37 8.05 2.77
C TRP A 298 -22.67 6.61 2.36
N HIS A 299 -22.96 6.37 1.08
CA HIS A 299 -23.16 5.00 0.57
C HIS A 299 -21.92 4.14 0.80
N TRP A 300 -20.74 4.69 0.48
CA TRP A 300 -19.50 3.98 0.69
C TRP A 300 -19.22 3.71 2.18
N LEU A 301 -19.52 4.67 3.06
CA LEU A 301 -19.42 4.49 4.52
C LEU A 301 -20.31 3.34 5.00
N VAL A 302 -21.56 3.25 4.51
CA VAL A 302 -22.48 2.16 4.88
C VAL A 302 -21.89 0.81 4.49
N GLU A 303 -21.37 0.66 3.27
CA GLU A 303 -20.71 -0.58 2.83
C GLU A 303 -19.52 -0.96 3.72
N ARG A 304 -18.69 0.02 4.09
CA ARG A 304 -17.52 -0.23 4.96
C ARG A 304 -17.94 -0.59 6.39
N VAL A 305 -18.98 0.04 6.92
CA VAL A 305 -19.55 -0.29 8.24
C VAL A 305 -20.10 -1.72 8.25
N GLU A 306 -20.80 -2.13 7.20
CA GLU A 306 -21.30 -3.51 7.06
C GLU A 306 -20.14 -4.52 7.01
N ALA A 307 -19.09 -4.22 6.24
CA ALA A 307 -17.88 -5.05 6.19
C ALA A 307 -17.19 -5.15 7.56
N LEU A 308 -17.13 -4.05 8.32
CA LEU A 308 -16.60 -4.04 9.69
C LEU A 308 -17.52 -4.82 10.66
N ALA A 309 -18.84 -4.71 10.50
CA ALA A 309 -19.81 -5.37 11.36
C ALA A 309 -19.72 -6.90 11.28
N ALA A 310 -19.27 -7.46 10.14
CA ALA A 310 -18.98 -8.88 10.00
C ALA A 310 -17.97 -9.41 11.03
N TYR A 311 -17.08 -8.55 11.54
CA TYR A 311 -16.08 -8.92 12.54
C TYR A 311 -16.56 -8.71 13.98
N ARG A 312 -17.76 -8.17 14.22
CA ARG A 312 -18.26 -7.85 15.57
C ARG A 312 -18.28 -9.08 16.50
N GLY A 313 -18.63 -10.25 15.98
CA GLY A 313 -18.63 -11.51 16.74
C GLY A 313 -17.24 -12.09 17.01
N SER A 314 -16.22 -11.63 16.28
CA SER A 314 -14.82 -12.05 16.42
C SER A 314 -13.97 -11.11 17.28
N LEU A 315 -14.53 -9.96 17.71
CA LEU A 315 -13.88 -9.07 18.66
C LEU A 315 -13.91 -9.69 20.06
N ALA A 316 -12.98 -10.59 20.32
CA ALA A 316 -12.62 -10.95 21.68
C ALA A 316 -11.75 -9.85 22.28
N TRP A 317 -11.98 -9.54 23.56
CA TRP A 317 -11.03 -8.70 24.29
C TRP A 317 -9.66 -9.37 24.28
N PRO A 318 -8.59 -8.65 23.90
CA PRO A 318 -7.26 -9.24 23.87
C PRO A 318 -6.89 -9.72 25.28
N ALA A 319 -6.19 -10.86 25.34
CA ALA A 319 -5.62 -11.31 26.59
C ALA A 319 -4.66 -10.26 27.13
N TRP A 320 -4.63 -10.09 28.45
CA TRP A 320 -3.68 -9.22 29.13
C TRP A 320 -2.30 -9.88 29.11
N ASP A 321 -1.58 -9.72 28.00
CA ASP A 321 -0.29 -10.35 27.76
C ASP A 321 0.77 -9.35 27.26
N ALA A 322 1.99 -9.85 27.05
CA ALA A 322 3.10 -9.06 26.55
C ALA A 322 2.86 -8.51 25.13
N SER A 323 2.02 -9.18 24.32
CA SER A 323 1.70 -8.74 22.97
C SER A 323 0.80 -7.50 22.98
N LEU A 324 -0.19 -7.46 23.89
CA LEU A 324 -1.03 -6.30 24.14
C LEU A 324 -0.20 -5.13 24.67
N ALA A 325 0.69 -5.38 25.63
CA ALA A 325 1.57 -4.35 26.18
C ALA A 325 2.51 -3.76 25.11
N LEU A 326 3.11 -4.62 24.27
CA LEU A 326 3.97 -4.19 23.16
C LEU A 326 3.18 -3.38 22.11
N GLY A 327 1.96 -3.82 21.78
CA GLY A 327 1.06 -3.10 20.89
C GLY A 327 0.70 -1.71 21.43
N ALA A 328 0.34 -1.62 22.72
CA ALA A 328 0.04 -0.36 23.39
C ALA A 328 1.26 0.58 23.40
N MET A 329 2.46 0.05 23.67
CA MET A 329 3.70 0.83 23.63
C MET A 329 3.99 1.38 22.22
N ARG A 330 3.83 0.57 21.17
CA ARG A 330 3.99 0.99 19.77
C ARG A 330 3.00 2.08 19.39
N ALA A 331 1.74 1.93 19.80
CA ALA A 331 0.70 2.93 19.58
C ALA A 331 1.00 4.25 20.31
N ALA A 332 1.45 4.18 21.58
CA ALA A 332 1.84 5.34 22.36
C ALA A 332 3.04 6.08 21.74
N LEU A 333 4.05 5.33 21.26
CA LEU A 333 5.20 5.92 20.56
C LEU A 333 4.76 6.63 19.29
N LEU A 334 3.92 5.99 18.48
CA LEU A 334 3.40 6.58 17.25
C LEU A 334 2.58 7.85 17.52
N ALA A 335 1.75 7.84 18.56
CA ALA A 335 1.00 9.01 18.99
C ALA A 335 1.92 10.15 19.46
N ALA A 336 2.98 9.84 20.21
CA ALA A 336 3.96 10.83 20.65
C ALA A 336 4.72 11.45 19.46
N VAL A 337 5.13 10.64 18.49
CA VAL A 337 5.78 11.12 17.25
C VAL A 337 4.81 11.98 16.44
N ALA A 338 3.57 11.54 16.25
CA ALA A 338 2.54 12.30 15.53
C ALA A 338 2.29 13.66 16.20
N LEU A 339 2.20 13.70 17.53
CA LEU A 339 2.07 14.94 18.29
C LEU A 339 3.29 15.85 18.11
N ALA A 340 4.51 15.29 18.19
CA ALA A 340 5.73 16.06 17.98
C ALA A 340 5.79 16.69 16.58
N VAL A 341 5.41 15.93 15.54
CA VAL A 341 5.32 16.43 14.16
C VAL A 341 4.27 17.53 14.04
N ALA A 342 3.08 17.35 14.63
CA ALA A 342 2.03 18.37 14.61
C ALA A 342 2.47 19.66 15.31
N LEU A 343 3.17 19.55 16.45
CA LEU A 343 3.70 20.70 17.18
C LEU A 343 4.81 21.41 16.40
N ALA A 344 5.75 20.67 15.80
CA ALA A 344 6.81 21.23 14.97
C ALA A 344 6.24 21.95 13.74
N MET A 345 5.27 21.32 13.06
CA MET A 345 4.58 21.90 11.91
C MET A 345 3.88 23.21 12.28
N ARG A 346 3.18 23.26 13.43
CA ARG A 346 2.54 24.47 13.93
C ARG A 346 3.53 25.61 14.15
N GLN A 347 4.74 25.31 14.64
CA GLN A 347 5.80 26.30 14.86
C GLN A 347 6.38 26.82 13.53
N ILE A 348 6.70 25.91 12.59
CA ILE A 348 7.32 26.24 11.30
C ILE A 348 6.39 27.11 10.43
N LEU A 349 5.10 26.75 10.39
CA LEU A 349 4.12 27.45 9.56
C LEU A 349 3.61 28.76 10.19
N ARG A 350 4.19 29.21 11.31
CA ARG A 350 3.85 30.46 12.02
C ARG A 350 2.34 30.64 12.23
N ILE A 351 1.65 29.55 12.53
CA ILE A 351 0.18 29.55 12.70
C ILE A 351 -0.14 30.29 14.02
N PRO A 352 -0.91 31.40 14.00
CA PRO A 352 -1.10 32.25 15.18
C PRO A 352 -1.64 31.49 16.40
N ARG A 353 -1.18 31.86 17.60
CA ARG A 353 -1.75 31.39 18.88
C ARG A 353 -3.12 32.05 19.07
N GLY A 354 -4.20 31.36 18.71
CA GLY A 354 -5.56 31.86 18.85
C GLY A 354 -6.47 31.38 17.72
N ALA A 355 -6.69 30.08 17.67
CA ALA A 355 -7.80 29.44 16.95
C ALA A 355 -8.23 28.25 17.80
#